data_AF-A0A1V4YM98-F1
#
_entry.id   AF-A0A1V4YM98-F1
#
_cell.length_a   1.000
_cell.length_b   1.000
_cell.length_c   1.000
_cell.angle_alpha   90.00
_cell.angle_beta   90.00
_cell.angle_gamma   90.00
#
_symmetry.space_group_name_H-M   'P 1'
#
loop_
_entity.id
_entity.type
_entity.pdbx_description
1 polymer ?
#
loop_
_entity_poly.entity_id
_entity_poly.type
_entity_poly.pdbx_seq_one_letter_code
_entity_poly.pdbx_strand_id
1 'polypeptide(L)'
;MDVNKFIVPIRPEFHRRLFVDYKERQTSITEFAGEFIVEGNTIKKAYICNAVRKMTPGDLIFFYRSHDLKEITTLGIVEKVFSDRNKEDIIQTVGKRTVYSEKEIEEISIKRTFVILFVMIMNLPKPIILNELKKRNVLKAAPQSITNITDKYNIIKAFEW
;
A
#
# COMPACT_ATOMS: atom_id res chain seq x y z
N MET A 1 9.08 -9.30 -20.61
CA MET A 1 9.20 -8.22 -19.61
C MET A 1 9.16 -8.85 -18.24
N ASP A 2 10.08 -8.47 -17.36
CA ASP A 2 10.10 -8.97 -15.99
C ASP A 2 9.21 -8.10 -15.11
N VAL A 3 8.26 -8.73 -14.43
CA VAL A 3 7.37 -8.06 -13.48
C VAL A 3 8.11 -7.88 -12.16
N ASN A 4 8.39 -6.64 -11.80
CA ASN A 4 8.99 -6.32 -10.51
C ASN A 4 7.95 -6.44 -9.41
N LYS A 5 8.45 -6.64 -8.19
CA LYS A 5 7.64 -6.83 -7.00
C LYS A 5 8.16 -5.88 -5.93
N PHE A 6 7.26 -5.24 -5.20
CA PHE A 6 7.61 -4.26 -4.19
C PHE A 6 6.83 -4.50 -2.91
N ILE A 7 7.50 -4.37 -1.77
CA ILE A 7 6.85 -4.32 -0.45
C ILE A 7 6.76 -2.86 -0.04
N VAL A 8 5.53 -2.40 0.20
CA VAL A 8 5.19 -1.02 0.58
C VAL A 8 4.79 -1.01 2.05
N PRO A 9 5.63 -0.45 2.95
CA PRO A 9 5.24 -0.30 4.34
C PRO A 9 4.14 0.76 4.48
N ILE A 10 3.08 0.42 5.20
CA ILE A 10 1.97 1.32 5.51
C ILE A 10 1.71 1.34 7.01
N ARG A 11 1.41 2.50 7.57
CA ARG A 11 1.09 2.62 8.99
C ARG A 11 -0.33 2.13 9.28
N PRO A 12 -0.61 1.61 10.48
CA PRO A 12 -1.92 1.03 10.82
C PRO A 12 -3.12 1.95 10.56
N GLU A 13 -2.99 3.24 10.81
CA GLU A 13 -4.03 4.25 10.58
C GLU A 13 -4.41 4.39 9.11
N PHE A 14 -3.42 4.44 8.21
CA PHE A 14 -3.65 4.54 6.77
C PHE A 14 -4.08 3.19 6.19
N HIS A 15 -3.55 2.08 6.72
CA HIS A 15 -3.92 0.73 6.31
C HIS A 15 -5.42 0.47 6.51
N ARG A 16 -5.93 0.79 7.72
CA ARG A 16 -7.35 0.61 8.05
C ARG A 16 -8.27 1.42 7.15
N ARG A 17 -7.89 2.65 6.78
CA ARG A 17 -8.66 3.49 5.85
C ARG A 17 -8.59 2.97 4.41
N LEU A 18 -7.45 2.41 4.00
CA LEU A 18 -7.18 2.07 2.59
C LEU A 18 -7.76 0.73 2.20
N PHE A 19 -7.78 -0.20 3.15
CA PHE A 19 -8.24 -1.57 2.98
C PHE A 19 -9.38 -1.87 3.97
N VAL A 20 -10.54 -1.26 3.72
CA VAL A 20 -11.72 -1.36 4.59
C VAL A 20 -12.26 -2.79 4.73
N ASP A 21 -12.02 -3.65 3.75
CA ASP A 21 -12.45 -5.06 3.78
C ASP A 21 -11.40 -6.00 4.40
N TYR A 22 -10.38 -5.47 5.09
CA TYR A 22 -9.39 -6.31 5.75
C TYR A 22 -9.98 -6.97 7.00
N LYS A 23 -9.86 -8.30 7.10
CA LYS A 23 -10.53 -9.14 8.10
C LYS A 23 -10.26 -8.76 9.58
N GLU A 24 -9.11 -8.17 9.88
CA GLU A 24 -8.74 -7.75 11.24
C GLU A 24 -8.98 -6.26 11.50
N ARG A 25 -9.77 -5.60 10.64
CA ARG A 25 -10.11 -4.19 10.80
C ARG A 25 -11.28 -4.03 11.76
N GLN A 26 -11.09 -3.15 12.74
CA GLN A 26 -12.19 -2.63 13.55
C GLN A 26 -12.84 -1.45 12.83
N THR A 27 -14.17 -1.51 12.67
CA THR A 27 -15.02 -0.45 12.13
C THR A 27 -14.94 0.81 13.00
N SER A 28 -14.92 1.99 12.38
CA SER A 28 -14.98 3.26 13.11
C SER A 28 -16.41 3.59 13.57
N ILE A 29 -16.52 4.49 14.55
CA ILE A 29 -17.82 5.00 15.02
C ILE A 29 -18.57 5.73 13.89
N THR A 30 -17.84 6.44 13.01
CA THR A 30 -18.42 7.15 11.87
C THR A 30 -19.01 6.20 10.82
N GLU A 31 -18.34 5.08 10.55
CA GLU A 31 -18.88 4.04 9.68
C GLU A 31 -20.12 3.37 10.28
N PHE A 32 -20.12 3.15 11.60
CA PHE A 32 -21.31 2.66 12.30
C PHE A 32 -22.47 3.66 12.24
N ALA A 33 -22.18 4.95 12.23
CA ALA A 33 -23.16 6.02 12.07
C ALA A 33 -23.66 6.21 10.61
N GLY A 34 -23.21 5.36 9.66
CA GLY A 34 -23.68 5.35 8.28
C GLY A 34 -22.83 6.17 7.30
N GLU A 35 -21.68 6.68 7.71
CA GLU A 35 -20.75 7.36 6.79
C GLU A 35 -19.98 6.31 5.95
N PHE A 36 -20.13 6.38 4.62
CA PHE A 36 -19.42 5.50 3.70
C PHE A 36 -17.99 5.99 3.44
N ILE A 37 -16.99 5.13 3.64
CA ILE A 37 -15.61 5.37 3.20
C ILE A 37 -15.51 5.03 1.70
N VAL A 38 -15.86 6.00 0.86
CA VAL A 38 -15.89 5.86 -0.62
C VAL A 38 -14.53 5.41 -1.17
N GLU A 39 -13.45 5.91 -0.58
CA GLU A 39 -12.08 5.67 -1.03
C GLU A 39 -11.60 4.24 -0.69
N GLY A 40 -12.10 3.71 0.42
CA GLY A 40 -11.92 2.33 0.86
C GLY A 40 -12.59 1.33 -0.07
N ASN A 41 -13.75 1.66 -0.62
CA ASN A 41 -14.57 0.76 -1.45
C ASN A 41 -14.19 0.72 -2.94
N THR A 42 -13.25 1.56 -3.38
CA THR A 42 -12.81 1.57 -4.78
C THR A 42 -11.65 0.58 -5.00
N ILE A 43 -11.74 -0.25 -6.05
CA ILE A 43 -10.66 -1.18 -6.45
C ILE A 43 -9.42 -0.39 -6.91
N LYS A 44 -9.61 0.72 -7.64
CA LYS A 44 -8.55 1.66 -8.00
C LYS A 44 -8.24 2.58 -6.82
N LYS A 45 -7.00 2.53 -6.36
CA LYS A 45 -6.53 3.23 -5.16
C LYS A 45 -5.29 4.07 -5.47
N ALA A 46 -5.03 5.04 -4.60
CA ALA A 46 -3.86 5.90 -4.65
C ALA A 46 -3.12 5.84 -3.32
N TYR A 47 -1.82 5.58 -3.38
CA TYR A 47 -0.92 5.63 -2.23
C TYR A 47 0.11 6.73 -2.43
N ILE A 48 0.27 7.57 -1.41
CA ILE A 48 1.18 8.72 -1.40
C ILE A 48 2.38 8.37 -0.53
N CYS A 49 3.59 8.67 -1.00
CA CYS A 49 4.83 8.43 -0.27
C CYS A 49 5.93 9.43 -0.65
N ASN A 50 6.93 9.61 0.21
CA ASN A 50 8.05 10.52 -0.05
C ASN A 50 9.27 9.86 -0.71
N ALA A 51 9.24 8.54 -0.89
CA ALA A 51 10.32 7.81 -1.51
C ALA A 51 9.75 6.64 -2.30
N VAL A 52 10.02 6.62 -3.61
CA VAL A 52 9.65 5.51 -4.49
C VAL A 52 10.91 4.96 -5.16
N ARG A 53 10.92 3.65 -5.40
CA ARG A 53 11.88 3.02 -6.32
C ARG A 53 11.34 3.11 -7.75
N LYS A 54 12.17 2.83 -8.76
CA LYS A 54 11.69 2.73 -10.15
C LYS A 54 10.63 1.62 -10.24
N MET A 55 9.36 2.03 -10.28
CA MET A 55 8.20 1.17 -10.52
C MET A 55 7.62 1.51 -11.88
N THR A 56 7.10 0.50 -12.56
CA THR A 56 6.46 0.61 -13.86
C THR A 56 5.05 0.03 -13.82
N PRO A 57 4.14 0.47 -14.70
CA PRO A 57 2.82 -0.14 -14.83
C PRO A 57 2.92 -1.66 -15.02
N GLY A 58 2.08 -2.40 -14.30
CA GLY A 58 2.10 -3.87 -14.29
C GLY A 58 2.94 -4.51 -13.18
N ASP A 59 3.79 -3.73 -12.49
CA ASP A 59 4.54 -4.24 -11.33
C ASP A 59 3.59 -4.58 -10.15
N LEU A 60 3.98 -5.57 -9.35
CA LEU A 60 3.22 -5.98 -8.18
C LEU A 60 3.63 -5.19 -6.94
N ILE A 61 2.64 -4.77 -6.15
CA ILE A 61 2.85 -4.13 -4.85
C ILE A 61 2.16 -4.94 -3.75
N PHE A 62 2.89 -5.14 -2.66
CA PHE A 62 2.45 -5.85 -1.47
C PHE A 62 2.48 -4.87 -0.30
N PHE A 63 1.34 -4.62 0.33
CA PHE A 63 1.28 -3.73 1.48
C PHE A 63 1.66 -4.47 2.76
N TYR A 64 2.65 -3.95 3.47
CA TYR A 64 3.11 -4.43 4.77
C TYR A 64 2.61 -3.50 5.87
N ARG A 65 1.74 -3.99 6.76
CA ARG A 65 1.25 -3.21 7.90
C ARG A 65 2.32 -3.14 8.98
N SER A 66 2.82 -1.93 9.20
CA SER A 66 3.91 -1.65 10.14
C SER A 66 3.40 -1.45 11.58
N HIS A 67 4.33 -1.40 12.54
CA HIS A 67 4.10 -1.18 13.98
C HIS A 67 3.33 -2.27 14.73
N ASP A 68 2.09 -2.57 14.37
CA ASP A 68 1.24 -3.52 15.08
C ASP A 68 1.40 -4.96 14.54
N LEU A 69 0.68 -5.31 13.47
CA LEU A 69 0.58 -6.67 12.94
C LEU A 69 1.89 -7.16 12.32
N LYS A 70 2.69 -6.25 11.75
CA LYS A 70 4.01 -6.55 11.15
C LYS A 70 3.93 -7.68 10.12
N GLU A 71 3.02 -7.54 9.17
CA GLU A 71 2.70 -8.57 8.18
C GLU A 71 2.35 -7.98 6.81
N ILE A 72 2.51 -8.77 5.76
CA ILE A 72 1.97 -8.44 4.43
C ILE A 72 0.50 -8.82 4.39
N THR A 73 -0.35 -7.86 4.01
CA THR A 73 -1.81 -7.99 4.09
C THR A 73 -2.49 -8.00 2.73
N THR A 74 -1.97 -7.27 1.75
CA THR A 74 -2.75 -6.89 0.55
C THR A 74 -1.87 -6.85 -0.69
N LEU A 75 -2.40 -7.37 -1.79
CA LEU A 75 -1.79 -7.35 -3.12
C LEU A 75 -2.48 -6.32 -4.03
N GLY A 76 -1.69 -5.56 -4.77
CA GLY A 76 -2.14 -4.70 -5.86
C GLY A 76 -1.21 -4.73 -7.07
N ILE A 77 -1.69 -4.16 -8.17
CA ILE A 77 -0.93 -3.97 -9.42
C ILE A 77 -0.79 -2.48 -9.69
N VAL A 78 0.43 -2.02 -9.95
CA VAL A 78 0.72 -0.62 -10.28
C VAL A 78 0.07 -0.27 -11.62
N GLU A 79 -0.76 0.78 -11.64
CA GLU A 79 -1.29 1.36 -12.88
C GLU A 79 -0.39 2.49 -13.37
N LYS A 80 0.00 3.39 -12.47
CA LYS A 80 0.81 4.57 -12.82
C LYS A 80 1.51 5.13 -11.59
N VAL A 81 2.70 5.66 -11.80
CA VAL A 81 3.44 6.40 -10.77
C VAL A 81 3.68 7.82 -11.25
N PHE A 82 3.34 8.77 -10.40
CA PHE A 82 3.65 10.19 -10.58
C PHE A 82 4.68 10.61 -9.56
N SER A 83 5.63 11.45 -9.98
CA SER A 83 6.68 11.99 -9.12
C SER A 83 6.59 13.50 -9.09
N ASP A 84 7.05 14.08 -7.98
CA ASP A 84 7.45 15.49 -7.92
C ASP A 84 6.31 16.47 -8.21
N ARG A 85 5.17 16.21 -7.59
CA ARG A 85 3.93 16.98 -7.74
C ARG A 85 3.77 17.95 -6.58
N ASN A 86 3.24 19.15 -6.85
CA ASN A 86 2.77 20.07 -5.81
C ASN A 86 1.46 19.54 -5.19
N LYS A 87 0.99 20.18 -4.12
CA LYS A 87 -0.20 19.70 -3.39
C LYS A 87 -1.45 19.66 -4.28
N GLU A 88 -1.64 20.69 -5.12
CA GLU A 88 -2.80 20.81 -6.00
C GLU A 88 -2.83 19.66 -7.02
N ASP A 89 -1.69 19.38 -7.65
CA ASP A 89 -1.53 18.26 -8.59
C ASP A 89 -1.77 16.91 -7.90
N ILE A 90 -1.30 16.74 -6.66
CA ILE A 90 -1.52 15.51 -5.89
C ILE A 90 -3.02 15.32 -5.67
N ILE A 91 -3.72 16.34 -5.14
CA ILE A 91 -5.16 16.31 -4.86
C ILE A 91 -5.94 15.96 -6.15
N GLN A 92 -5.62 16.61 -7.27
CA GLN A 92 -6.26 16.34 -8.55
C GLN A 92 -6.00 14.91 -9.04
N THR A 93 -4.76 14.41 -8.87
CA THR A 93 -4.37 13.07 -9.34
C THR A 93 -5.06 11.98 -8.54
N VAL A 94 -5.11 12.12 -7.22
CA VAL A 94 -5.67 11.10 -6.33
C VAL A 94 -7.20 11.12 -6.31
N GLY A 95 -7.83 12.31 -6.35
CA GLY A 95 -9.27 12.46 -6.19
C GLY A 95 -9.80 11.65 -5.00
N LYS A 96 -10.91 10.93 -5.20
CA LYS A 96 -11.51 10.04 -4.18
C LYS A 96 -10.85 8.65 -4.08
N ARG A 97 -9.62 8.47 -4.58
CA ARG A 97 -8.92 7.15 -4.58
C ARG A 97 -7.90 7.03 -3.46
N THR A 98 -7.65 8.10 -2.72
CA THR A 98 -6.68 8.14 -1.62
C THR A 98 -7.40 8.12 -0.29
N VAL A 99 -6.72 7.62 0.73
CA VAL A 99 -7.19 7.75 2.10
C VAL A 99 -6.74 9.02 2.78
N TYR A 100 -5.70 9.68 2.27
CA TYR A 100 -5.13 10.87 2.89
C TYR A 100 -6.09 12.05 2.76
N SER A 101 -6.35 12.73 3.87
CA SER A 101 -7.05 14.02 3.91
C SER A 101 -6.20 15.11 3.27
N GLU A 102 -6.82 16.22 2.87
CA GLU A 102 -6.08 17.36 2.29
C GLU A 102 -4.95 17.86 3.20
N LYS A 103 -5.18 17.92 4.51
CA LYS A 103 -4.16 18.29 5.48
C LYS A 103 -2.99 17.30 5.53
N GLU A 104 -3.29 16.00 5.52
CA GLU A 104 -2.24 14.96 5.47
C GLU A 104 -1.46 15.02 4.14
N ILE A 105 -2.14 15.33 3.02
CA ILE A 105 -1.49 15.54 1.73
C ILE A 105 -0.56 16.75 1.79
N GLU A 106 -1.02 17.86 2.37
CA GLU A 106 -0.22 19.07 2.55
C GLU A 106 1.06 18.77 3.34
N GLU A 107 0.94 18.08 4.47
CA GLU A 107 2.07 17.68 5.32
C GLU A 107 3.06 16.76 4.58
N ILE A 108 2.56 15.77 3.84
CA ILE A 108 3.42 14.83 3.09
C ILE A 108 4.11 15.56 1.92
N SER A 109 3.42 16.49 1.27
CA SER A 109 3.89 17.21 0.08
C SER A 109 5.01 18.22 0.34
N ILE A 110 5.32 18.52 1.61
CA ILE A 110 6.47 19.37 2.00
C ILE A 110 7.79 18.81 1.45
N LYS A 111 7.89 17.48 1.38
CA LYS A 111 9.03 16.79 0.78
C LYS A 111 8.66 16.33 -0.63
N ARG A 112 9.68 15.99 -1.41
CA ARG A 112 9.49 15.31 -2.70
C ARG A 112 8.54 14.13 -2.52
N THR A 113 7.44 14.14 -3.28
CA THR A 113 6.33 13.22 -3.08
C THR A 113 6.00 12.47 -4.37
N PHE A 114 5.59 11.22 -4.19
CA PHE A 114 5.22 10.30 -5.24
C PHE A 114 3.80 9.79 -4.99
N VAL A 115 3.03 9.66 -6.06
CA VAL A 115 1.69 9.10 -6.06
C VAL A 115 1.71 7.82 -6.87
N ILE A 116 1.37 6.70 -6.21
CA ILE A 116 1.24 5.39 -6.82
C ILE A 116 -0.25 5.11 -7.00
N LEU A 117 -0.71 5.13 -8.24
CA LEU A 117 -2.04 4.61 -8.59
C LEU A 117 -1.92 3.11 -8.82
N PHE A 118 -2.84 2.35 -8.22
CA PHE A 118 -2.83 0.90 -8.31
C PHE A 118 -4.24 0.31 -8.28
N VAL A 119 -4.41 -0.87 -8.87
CA VAL A 119 -5.60 -1.70 -8.72
C VAL A 119 -5.36 -2.66 -7.56
N MET A 120 -6.18 -2.58 -6.53
CA MET A 120 -6.21 -3.59 -5.47
C MET A 120 -6.75 -4.91 -6.04
N ILE A 121 -6.01 -5.99 -5.84
CA ILE A 121 -6.43 -7.32 -6.31
C ILE A 121 -7.16 -8.06 -5.20
N MET A 122 -6.53 -8.19 -4.03
CA MET A 122 -7.12 -8.88 -2.90
C MET A 122 -6.40 -8.56 -1.59
N ASN A 123 -7.12 -8.69 -0.48
CA ASN A 123 -6.50 -8.96 0.82
C ASN A 123 -6.08 -10.43 0.87
N LEU A 124 -4.90 -10.70 1.39
CA LEU A 124 -4.38 -12.05 1.51
C LEU A 124 -5.22 -12.82 2.55
N PRO A 125 -5.75 -14.00 2.21
CA PRO A 125 -6.52 -14.80 3.16
C PRO A 125 -5.66 -15.21 4.36
N LYS A 126 -4.38 -15.48 4.09
CA LYS A 126 -3.33 -15.74 5.08
C LYS A 126 -2.24 -14.66 5.00
N PRO A 127 -2.33 -13.60 5.82
CA PRO A 127 -1.28 -12.60 5.94
C PRO A 127 0.06 -13.23 6.32
N ILE A 128 1.16 -12.65 5.83
CA ILE A 128 2.50 -13.19 6.09
C ILE A 128 3.24 -12.32 7.09
N ILE A 129 3.41 -12.84 8.30
CA ILE A 129 4.12 -12.15 9.38
C ILE A 129 5.62 -12.01 9.08
N LEU A 130 6.25 -10.99 9.68
CA LEU A 130 7.66 -10.69 9.50
C LEU A 130 8.60 -11.87 9.74
N ASN A 131 8.31 -12.72 10.73
CA ASN A 131 9.15 -13.89 11.03
C ASN A 131 9.17 -14.89 9.87
N GLU A 132 8.04 -15.10 9.19
CA GLU A 132 7.98 -15.97 8.01
C GLU A 132 8.70 -15.35 6.82
N LEU A 133 8.58 -14.03 6.62
CA LEU A 133 9.32 -13.31 5.58
C LEU A 133 10.83 -13.41 5.78
N LYS A 134 11.30 -13.38 7.04
CA LYS A 134 12.70 -13.59 7.40
C LYS A 134 13.17 -15.02 7.13
N LYS A 135 12.42 -16.02 7.59
CA LYS A 135 12.74 -17.44 7.35
C LYS A 135 12.85 -17.77 5.87
N ARG A 136 12.01 -17.15 5.03
CA ARG A 136 11.97 -17.34 3.58
C ARG A 136 12.96 -16.44 2.82
N ASN A 137 13.84 -15.71 3.51
CA ASN A 137 14.80 -14.77 2.91
C ASN A 137 14.16 -13.69 2.02
N VAL A 138 12.88 -13.36 2.23
CA VAL A 138 12.18 -12.29 1.50
C VAL A 138 12.56 -10.93 2.08
N LEU A 139 12.66 -10.83 3.42
CA LEU A 139 13.06 -9.62 4.13
C LEU A 139 14.06 -9.94 5.24
N LYS A 140 15.08 -9.11 5.41
CA LYS A 140 16.02 -9.22 6.54
C LYS A 140 15.45 -8.61 7.83
N ALA A 141 14.64 -7.56 7.70
CA ALA A 141 14.03 -6.82 8.80
C ALA A 141 12.72 -6.17 8.34
N ALA A 142 11.97 -5.56 9.27
CA ALA A 142 10.77 -4.81 8.93
C ALA A 142 11.12 -3.66 7.96
N PRO A 143 10.43 -3.53 6.81
CA PRO A 143 10.76 -2.54 5.81
C PRO A 143 10.42 -1.14 6.33
N GLN A 144 11.40 -0.23 6.25
CA GLN A 144 11.22 1.19 6.58
C GLN A 144 10.94 2.05 5.34
N SER A 145 11.13 1.49 4.16
CA SER A 145 10.86 2.13 2.87
C SER A 145 10.39 1.08 1.86
N ILE A 146 9.91 1.56 0.72
CA ILE A 146 9.52 0.69 -0.39
C ILE A 146 10.72 -0.17 -0.80
N THR A 147 10.55 -1.48 -0.66
CA THR A 147 11.62 -2.46 -0.87
C THR A 147 11.32 -3.26 -2.12
N ASN A 148 12.23 -3.23 -3.10
CA ASN A 148 12.17 -4.14 -4.25
C ASN A 148 12.69 -5.52 -3.83
N ILE A 149 12.01 -6.53 -4.31
CA ILE A 149 12.25 -7.94 -4.01
C ILE A 149 12.56 -8.61 -5.34
N THR A 150 13.85 -8.89 -5.56
CA THR A 150 14.39 -9.36 -6.85
C THR A 150 14.18 -10.85 -7.06
N ASP A 151 13.85 -11.62 -6.02
CA ASP A 151 13.69 -13.06 -6.12
C ASP A 151 12.28 -13.44 -6.60
N LYS A 152 12.19 -13.81 -7.89
CA LYS A 152 10.93 -14.21 -8.53
C LYS A 152 10.31 -15.45 -7.89
N TYR A 153 11.10 -16.36 -7.34
CA TYR A 153 10.65 -17.67 -6.88
C TYR A 153 10.25 -17.68 -5.39
N ASN A 154 10.96 -16.93 -4.55
CA ASN A 154 10.72 -16.98 -3.10
C ASN A 154 9.38 -16.39 -2.68
N ILE A 155 8.85 -15.42 -3.43
CA ILE A 155 7.58 -14.81 -3.07
C ILE A 155 6.36 -15.60 -3.49
N ILE A 156 6.40 -16.27 -4.64
CA ILE A 156 5.30 -17.15 -5.06
C ILE A 156 5.15 -18.31 -4.06
N LYS A 157 6.26 -18.84 -3.53
CA LYS A 157 6.22 -19.79 -2.41
C LYS A 157 5.77 -19.16 -1.10
N ALA A 158 6.16 -17.90 -0.83
CA ALA A 158 5.71 -17.19 0.37
C ALA A 158 4.19 -17.06 0.41
N PHE A 159 3.58 -16.73 -0.72
CA PHE A 159 2.14 -16.55 -0.89
C PHE A 159 1.45 -17.79 -1.48
N GLU A 160 1.87 -19.01 -1.11
CA GLU A 160 1.14 -20.24 -1.47
C GLU A 160 -0.37 -20.02 -1.23
N TRP A 161 -1.12 -19.98 -2.34
CA TRP A 161 -2.50 -19.55 -2.43
C TRP A 161 -3.46 -20.62 -1.94
#